data_AF-A0A7S1ISR4-F1
#
_entry.id   AF-A0A7S1ISR4-F1
#
_cell.length_a   1.000
_cell.length_b   1.000
_cell.length_c   1.000
_cell.angle_alpha   90.00
_cell.angle_beta   90.00
_cell.angle_gamma   90.00
#
_symmetry.space_group_name_H-M   'P 1'
#
loop_
_entity.id
_entity.type
_entity.pdbx_description
1 polymer ?
#
loop_
_entity_poly.entity_id
_entity_poly.type
_entity_poly.pdbx_seq_one_letter_code
_entity_poly.pdbx_strand_id
1 'polypeptide(L)'
;LAAALAVCVRFIMQFVLTSVYFLRLDVKLFSGITSILDFQWQSYWSMLYVEDNFHNPLRKIFLAYLLQQPHCLLSDYSHSLPPIVVSMLRVLEEKGDFGIKHLSRWRLKWWLAVTLVQNPSLIRYRKHRLFPPEAPAGLLTKCRKKKDASADTSDLKDTH
;
A
#
# COMPACT_ATOMS: atom_id res chain seq x y z
N LEU A 1 51.04 17.86 -20.11
CA LEU A 1 50.92 16.53 -20.75
C LEU A 1 49.99 15.58 -19.98
N ALA A 2 50.25 15.32 -18.69
CA ALA A 2 49.41 14.43 -17.87
C ALA A 2 47.93 14.84 -17.78
N ALA A 3 47.65 16.14 -17.62
CA ALA A 3 46.28 16.65 -17.60
C ALA A 3 45.54 16.44 -18.94
N ALA A 4 46.24 16.61 -20.07
CA ALA A 4 45.68 16.37 -21.39
C ALA A 4 45.35 14.87 -21.61
N LEU A 5 46.26 13.98 -21.20
CA LEU A 5 46.01 12.53 -21.22
C LEU A 5 44.82 12.15 -20.34
N ALA A 6 44.70 12.72 -19.14
CA ALA A 6 43.58 12.47 -18.25
C ALA A 6 42.23 12.91 -18.86
N VAL A 7 42.19 14.07 -19.53
CA VAL A 7 40.99 14.56 -20.24
C VAL A 7 40.62 13.63 -21.40
N CYS A 8 41.60 13.21 -22.22
CA CYS A 8 41.37 12.27 -23.32
C CYS A 8 40.84 10.93 -22.81
N VAL A 9 41.44 10.35 -21.78
CA VAL A 9 40.97 9.09 -21.18
C VAL A 9 39.56 9.25 -20.65
N ARG A 10 39.26 10.35 -19.95
CA ARG A 10 37.91 10.61 -19.43
C ARG A 10 36.88 10.71 -20.57
N PHE A 11 37.23 11.34 -21.68
CA PHE A 11 36.36 11.46 -22.85
C PHE A 11 36.09 10.11 -23.51
N ILE A 12 37.14 9.29 -23.71
CA ILE A 12 37.02 7.95 -24.27
C ILE A 12 36.14 7.07 -23.38
N MET A 13 36.38 7.07 -22.06
CA MET A 13 35.58 6.31 -21.11
C MET A 13 34.12 6.77 -21.12
N GLN A 14 33.85 8.08 -21.16
CA GLN A 14 32.50 8.60 -21.23
C GLN A 14 31.79 8.14 -22.51
N PHE A 15 32.47 8.17 -23.66
CA PHE A 15 31.91 7.74 -24.94
C PHE A 15 31.57 6.25 -24.94
N VAL A 16 32.49 5.40 -24.47
CA VAL A 16 32.27 3.95 -24.36
C VAL A 16 31.13 3.64 -23.40
N LEU A 17 31.10 4.26 -22.22
CA LEU A 17 30.01 4.08 -21.26
C LEU A 17 28.67 4.50 -21.86
N THR A 18 28.62 5.68 -22.47
CA THR A 18 27.39 6.19 -23.10
C THR A 18 26.89 5.23 -24.19
N SER A 19 27.77 4.73 -25.05
CA SER A 19 27.40 3.79 -26.12
C SER A 19 26.87 2.46 -25.60
N VAL A 20 27.43 1.93 -24.52
CA VAL A 20 27.00 0.65 -23.92
C VAL A 20 25.67 0.82 -23.17
N TYR A 21 25.51 1.92 -22.45
CA TYR A 21 24.31 2.19 -21.64
C TYR A 21 23.16 2.83 -22.42
N PHE A 22 23.37 3.30 -23.66
CA PHE A 22 22.32 3.91 -24.50
C PHE A 22 21.11 3.00 -24.76
N LEU A 23 21.32 1.68 -24.72
CA LEU A 23 20.26 0.67 -24.90
C LEU A 23 19.59 0.27 -23.58
N ARG A 24 20.09 0.74 -22.43
CA ARG A 24 19.62 0.32 -21.11
C ARG A 24 18.73 1.40 -20.49
N LEU A 25 17.44 1.10 -20.40
CA LEU A 25 16.43 2.04 -19.88
C LEU A 25 16.47 2.23 -18.35
N ASP A 26 17.09 1.29 -17.63
CA ASP A 26 17.18 1.29 -16.16
C ASP A 26 18.39 2.09 -15.62
N VAL A 27 19.11 2.80 -16.48
CA VAL A 27 20.26 3.61 -16.06
C VAL A 27 20.04 5.05 -16.48
N LYS A 28 20.27 5.96 -15.54
CA LYS A 28 20.28 7.39 -15.79
C LYS A 28 21.63 7.79 -16.38
N LEU A 29 21.66 8.24 -17.63
CA LEU A 29 22.88 8.63 -18.33
C LEU A 29 23.33 10.05 -17.94
N PHE A 30 22.38 10.94 -17.69
CA PHE A 30 22.67 12.35 -17.38
C PHE A 30 22.37 12.70 -15.93
N SER A 31 23.33 13.31 -15.22
CA SER A 31 23.14 13.77 -13.84
C SER A 31 22.58 15.20 -13.78
N GLY A 32 21.97 15.59 -12.65
CA GLY A 32 21.55 16.98 -12.40
C GLY A 32 20.49 17.51 -13.38
N ILE A 33 20.67 18.75 -13.83
CA ILE A 33 19.69 19.49 -14.66
C ILE A 33 19.50 18.85 -16.04
N THR A 34 20.55 18.23 -16.60
CA THR A 34 20.48 17.54 -17.89
C THR A 34 19.68 16.24 -17.84
N SER A 35 19.25 15.78 -16.66
CA SER A 35 18.37 14.62 -16.54
C SER A 35 16.98 14.80 -17.14
N ILE A 36 16.58 16.05 -17.39
CA ILE A 36 15.33 16.35 -18.09
C ILE A 36 15.39 15.87 -19.55
N LEU A 37 16.59 15.82 -20.14
CA LEU A 37 16.82 15.36 -21.51
C LEU A 37 16.88 13.83 -21.62
N ASP A 38 16.92 13.12 -20.49
CA ASP A 38 16.99 11.67 -20.43
C ASP A 38 15.58 11.05 -20.57
N PHE A 39 15.02 11.13 -21.79
CA PHE A 39 13.67 10.67 -22.09
C PHE A 39 13.49 9.16 -21.86
N GLN A 40 14.54 8.38 -22.11
CA GLN A 40 14.54 6.93 -21.88
C GLN A 40 14.31 6.62 -20.40
N TRP A 41 15.08 7.24 -19.51
CA TRP A 41 14.92 7.09 -18.07
C TRP A 41 13.55 7.55 -17.57
N GLN A 42 13.04 8.68 -18.09
CA GLN A 42 11.72 9.19 -17.69
C GLN A 42 10.57 8.28 -18.14
N SER A 43 10.63 7.75 -19.37
CA SER A 43 9.62 6.82 -19.88
C SER A 43 9.62 5.51 -19.08
N TYR A 44 10.80 5.00 -18.72
CA TYR A 44 10.95 3.86 -17.84
C TYR A 44 10.33 4.09 -16.46
N TRP A 45 10.63 5.23 -15.83
CA TRP A 45 10.02 5.58 -14.54
C TRP A 45 8.52 5.77 -14.61
N SER A 46 8.02 6.39 -15.67
CA SER A 46 6.59 6.55 -15.89
C SER A 46 5.90 5.19 -16.01
N MET A 47 6.49 4.26 -16.76
CA MET A 47 6.00 2.89 -16.86
C MET A 47 5.99 2.19 -15.50
N LEU A 48 7.09 2.26 -14.74
CA LEU A 48 7.16 1.68 -13.39
C LEU A 48 6.12 2.30 -12.44
N TYR A 49 5.91 3.61 -12.52
CA TYR A 49 4.92 4.30 -11.72
C TYR A 49 3.50 3.83 -12.06
N VAL A 50 3.17 3.70 -13.35
CA VAL A 50 1.88 3.14 -13.78
C VAL A 50 1.73 1.70 -13.29
N GLU A 51 2.76 0.88 -13.46
CA GLU A 51 2.74 -0.52 -13.04
C GLU A 51 2.54 -0.67 -11.54
N ASP A 52 3.25 0.11 -10.71
CA ASP A 52 3.08 0.07 -9.26
C ASP A 52 1.68 0.56 -8.83
N ASN A 53 1.10 1.56 -9.49
CA ASN A 53 -0.23 2.07 -9.13
C ASN A 53 -1.37 1.10 -9.49
N PHE A 54 -1.28 0.43 -10.63
CA PHE A 54 -2.34 -0.47 -11.12
C PHE A 54 -2.13 -1.92 -10.71
N HIS A 55 -0.88 -2.40 -10.69
CA HIS A 55 -0.54 -3.79 -10.41
C HIS A 55 0.14 -3.98 -9.04
N ASN A 56 -0.11 -3.08 -8.08
CA ASN A 56 0.43 -3.22 -6.72
C ASN A 56 0.02 -4.57 -6.08
N PRO A 57 0.99 -5.46 -5.74
CA PRO A 57 0.69 -6.78 -5.20
C PRO A 57 0.00 -6.69 -3.83
N LEU A 58 0.34 -5.71 -3.00
CA LEU A 58 -0.28 -5.53 -1.69
C LEU A 58 -1.74 -5.11 -1.82
N ARG A 59 -2.05 -4.21 -2.75
CA ARG A 59 -3.44 -3.79 -3.01
C ARG A 59 -4.28 -4.97 -3.48
N LYS A 60 -3.75 -5.80 -4.38
CA LYS A 60 -4.43 -7.01 -4.87
C LYS A 60 -4.67 -8.02 -3.74
N ILE A 61 -3.66 -8.31 -2.92
CA ILE A 61 -3.78 -9.22 -1.77
C ILE A 61 -4.80 -8.70 -0.76
N PHE A 62 -4.74 -7.41 -0.44
CA PHE A 62 -5.70 -6.77 0.47
C PHE A 62 -7.12 -6.87 -0.08
N LEU A 63 -7.32 -6.63 -1.38
CA LEU A 63 -8.62 -6.74 -2.02
C LEU A 63 -9.13 -8.19 -2.03
N ALA A 64 -8.27 -9.18 -2.30
CA ALA A 64 -8.65 -10.60 -2.22
C ALA A 64 -8.97 -11.06 -0.80
N TYR A 65 -8.25 -10.54 0.20
CA TYR A 65 -8.56 -10.77 1.61
C TYR A 65 -9.94 -10.20 1.97
N LEU A 66 -10.27 -8.99 1.51
CA LEU A 66 -11.60 -8.40 1.69
C LEU A 66 -12.70 -9.19 0.97
N LEU A 67 -12.43 -9.69 -0.24
CA LEU A 67 -13.35 -10.50 -1.03
C LEU A 67 -13.44 -11.96 -0.57
N GLN A 68 -12.64 -12.36 0.43
CA GLN A 68 -12.56 -13.75 0.92
C GLN A 68 -12.25 -14.79 -0.18
N GLN A 69 -11.46 -14.39 -1.19
CA GLN A 69 -11.02 -15.29 -2.28
C GLN A 69 -9.48 -15.40 -2.32
N PRO A 70 -8.84 -15.96 -1.27
CA PRO A 70 -7.38 -16.08 -1.23
C PRO A 70 -6.84 -17.04 -2.31
N HIS A 71 -7.60 -18.07 -2.68
CA HIS A 71 -7.16 -19.14 -3.58
C HIS A 71 -7.00 -18.69 -5.05
N CYS A 72 -7.77 -17.69 -5.52
CA CYS A 72 -7.63 -17.20 -6.90
C CYS A 72 -6.34 -16.41 -7.13
N LEU A 73 -5.75 -15.79 -6.11
CA LEU A 73 -4.55 -14.95 -6.29
C LEU A 73 -3.23 -15.71 -6.16
N LEU A 74 -3.18 -16.82 -5.43
CA LEU A 74 -1.95 -17.60 -5.27
C LEU A 74 -1.53 -18.27 -6.59
N SER A 75 -2.50 -18.74 -7.38
CA SER A 75 -2.25 -19.51 -8.61
C SER A 75 -1.59 -18.68 -9.70
N ASP A 76 -2.00 -17.41 -9.88
CA ASP A 76 -1.50 -16.55 -10.95
C ASP A 76 -0.14 -15.89 -10.64
N TYR A 77 0.24 -15.81 -9.36
CA TYR A 77 1.32 -14.90 -8.91
C TYR A 77 2.42 -15.57 -8.07
N SER A 78 2.33 -16.88 -7.81
CA SER A 78 3.34 -17.64 -7.05
C SER A 78 4.79 -17.43 -7.53
N HIS A 79 4.98 -17.14 -8.82
CA HIS A 79 6.31 -16.96 -9.43
C HIS A 79 6.85 -15.52 -9.42
N SER A 80 5.99 -14.50 -9.22
CA SER A 80 6.37 -13.08 -9.37
C SER A 80 6.45 -12.33 -8.03
N LEU A 81 5.95 -12.93 -6.95
CA LEU A 81 5.89 -12.26 -5.65
C LEU A 81 7.20 -12.42 -4.86
N PRO A 82 7.65 -11.35 -4.18
CA PRO A 82 8.76 -11.44 -3.24
C PRO A 82 8.48 -12.51 -2.17
N PRO A 83 9.51 -13.25 -1.72
CA PRO A 83 9.35 -14.37 -0.78
C PRO A 83 8.68 -13.96 0.54
N ILE A 84 8.87 -12.71 0.98
CA ILE A 84 8.20 -12.13 2.15
C ILE A 84 6.67 -12.08 1.94
N VAL A 85 6.22 -11.67 0.76
CA VAL A 85 4.80 -11.56 0.44
C VAL A 85 4.16 -12.95 0.34
N VAL A 86 4.88 -13.91 -0.26
CA VAL A 86 4.46 -15.32 -0.30
C VAL A 86 4.35 -15.92 1.11
N SER A 87 5.28 -15.59 2.01
CA SER A 87 5.21 -16.05 3.40
C SER A 87 4.02 -15.45 4.16
N MET A 88 3.71 -14.17 3.94
CA MET A 88 2.52 -13.55 4.52
C MET A 88 1.22 -14.15 3.96
N LEU A 89 1.20 -14.47 2.67
CA LEU A 89 0.09 -15.17 2.02
C LEU A 89 -0.13 -16.57 2.59
N ARG A 90 0.94 -17.37 2.81
CA ARG A 90 0.82 -18.67 3.48
C ARG A 90 0.32 -18.54 4.90
N VAL A 91 0.79 -17.55 5.66
CA VAL A 91 0.30 -17.29 7.03
C VAL A 91 -1.18 -16.87 7.04
N LEU A 92 -1.64 -16.19 5.98
CA LEU A 92 -3.04 -15.84 5.79
C LEU A 92 -3.89 -17.05 5.36
N GLU A 93 -3.35 -17.97 4.57
CA GLU A 93 -3.99 -19.21 4.14
C GLU A 93 -4.10 -20.23 5.28
N GLU A 94 -3.04 -20.43 6.06
CA GLU A 94 -3.05 -21.24 7.28
C GLU A 94 -4.01 -20.67 8.36
N LYS A 95 -4.21 -19.35 8.35
CA LYS A 95 -5.21 -18.67 9.18
C LYS A 95 -6.56 -18.49 8.47
N GLY A 96 -6.78 -19.18 7.35
CA GLY A 96 -7.92 -19.04 6.43
C GLY A 96 -9.32 -19.22 7.05
N ASP A 97 -9.41 -19.61 8.31
CA ASP A 97 -10.66 -19.71 9.06
C ASP A 97 -11.07 -18.44 9.83
N PHE A 98 -10.26 -17.37 9.81
CA PHE A 98 -10.70 -16.09 10.36
C PHE A 98 -11.58 -15.34 9.35
N GLY A 99 -12.78 -15.87 9.15
CA GLY A 99 -13.88 -15.10 8.61
C GLY A 99 -14.01 -13.79 9.39
N ILE A 100 -13.68 -12.66 8.74
CA ILE A 100 -13.84 -11.29 9.27
C ILE A 100 -15.28 -11.06 9.80
N LYS A 101 -16.23 -11.90 9.35
CA LYS A 101 -17.61 -11.98 9.80
C LYS A 101 -17.77 -12.19 11.32
N HIS A 102 -16.77 -12.67 12.06
CA HIS A 102 -16.92 -12.94 13.51
C HIS A 102 -15.75 -12.49 14.42
N LEU A 103 -14.89 -11.58 13.96
CA LEU A 103 -13.89 -10.96 14.85
C LEU A 103 -14.59 -9.97 15.80
N SER A 104 -14.58 -10.29 17.11
CA SER A 104 -15.20 -9.44 18.10
C SER A 104 -14.58 -8.03 18.06
N ARG A 105 -15.43 -6.99 18.10
CA ARG A 105 -14.97 -5.59 18.08
C ARG A 105 -13.92 -5.31 19.16
N TRP A 106 -13.99 -6.04 20.27
CA TRP A 106 -13.02 -5.98 21.36
C TRP A 106 -11.65 -6.53 20.95
N ARG A 107 -11.58 -7.70 20.31
CA ARG A 107 -10.30 -8.23 19.79
C ARG A 107 -9.67 -7.27 18.79
N LEU A 108 -10.48 -6.67 17.90
CA LEU A 108 -9.99 -5.67 16.95
C LEU A 108 -9.42 -4.43 17.65
N LYS A 109 -10.10 -3.92 18.69
CA LYS A 109 -9.62 -2.79 19.50
C LYS A 109 -8.30 -3.11 20.20
N TRP A 110 -8.18 -4.31 20.77
CA TRP A 110 -6.94 -4.77 21.41
C TRP A 110 -5.80 -4.92 20.42
N TRP A 111 -6.05 -5.53 19.27
CA TRP A 111 -5.05 -5.64 18.20
C TRP A 111 -4.54 -4.27 17.75
N LEU A 112 -5.47 -3.35 17.51
CA LEU A 112 -5.14 -1.97 17.14
C LEU A 112 -4.33 -1.25 18.22
N ALA A 113 -4.65 -1.46 19.50
CA ALA A 113 -3.89 -0.89 20.62
C ALA A 113 -2.46 -1.43 20.65
N VAL A 114 -2.28 -2.75 20.50
CA VAL A 114 -0.96 -3.39 20.46
C VAL A 114 -0.13 -2.88 19.29
N THR A 115 -0.69 -2.79 18.08
CA THR A 115 0.00 -2.26 16.91
C THR A 115 0.44 -0.80 17.12
N LEU A 116 -0.40 0.01 17.76
CA LEU A 116 -0.08 1.41 18.06
C LEU A 116 1.00 1.56 19.13
N VAL A 117 1.00 0.71 20.16
CA VAL A 117 2.05 0.71 21.20
C VAL A 117 3.39 0.33 20.59
N GLN A 118 3.42 -0.64 19.68
CA GLN A 118 4.64 -1.06 18.98
C GLN A 118 5.12 -0.04 17.94
N ASN A 119 4.22 0.77 17.37
CA ASN A 119 4.52 1.73 16.30
C ASN A 119 4.07 3.14 16.69
N PRO A 120 4.81 3.85 17.56
CA PRO A 120 4.40 5.15 18.11
C PRO A 120 4.27 6.25 17.05
N SER A 121 4.97 6.13 15.91
CA SER A 121 4.84 7.03 14.76
C SER A 121 3.42 7.05 14.17
N LEU A 122 2.74 5.89 14.17
CA LEU A 122 1.36 5.76 13.68
C LEU A 122 0.34 6.46 14.59
N ILE A 123 0.64 6.63 15.89
CA ILE A 123 -0.23 7.36 16.82
C ILE A 123 -0.36 8.82 16.40
N ARG A 124 0.77 9.47 16.08
CA ARG A 124 0.80 10.87 15.63
C ARG A 124 0.05 11.02 14.30
N TYR A 125 0.34 10.16 13.32
CA TYR A 125 -0.33 10.17 12.02
C TYR A 125 -1.84 9.97 12.14
N ARG A 126 -2.29 9.00 12.96
CA ARG A 126 -3.71 8.73 13.19
C ARG A 126 -4.43 9.93 13.79
N LYS A 127 -3.85 10.59 14.80
CA LYS A 127 -4.45 11.77 15.43
C LYS A 127 -4.63 12.91 14.43
N HIS A 128 -3.62 13.17 13.59
CA HIS A 128 -3.66 14.30 12.65
C HIS A 128 -4.54 14.07 11.41
N ARG A 129 -4.56 12.85 10.83
CA ARG A 129 -5.31 12.59 9.59
C ARG A 129 -6.72 12.04 9.78
N LEU A 130 -6.97 11.23 10.81
CA LEU A 130 -8.27 10.59 11.02
C LEU A 130 -9.19 11.39 11.95
N PHE A 131 -8.61 12.24 12.80
CA PHE A 131 -9.33 13.16 13.67
C PHE A 131 -8.77 14.57 13.51
N PRO A 132 -8.89 15.17 12.30
CA PRO A 132 -8.47 16.55 12.15
C PRO A 132 -9.22 17.40 13.18
N PRO A 133 -8.54 18.35 13.86
CA PRO A 133 -9.14 19.19 14.90
C PRO A 133 -10.35 20.01 14.42
N GLU A 134 -10.56 20.10 13.10
CA GLU A 134 -11.67 20.80 12.46
C GLU A 134 -12.88 19.89 12.11
N ALA A 135 -12.83 18.59 12.39
CA ALA A 135 -14.01 17.74 12.19
C ALA A 135 -15.08 18.09 13.23
N PRO A 136 -16.26 18.60 12.84
CA PRO A 136 -17.31 18.94 13.80
C PRO A 136 -17.71 17.68 14.56
N ALA A 137 -17.63 17.75 15.89
CA ALA A 137 -17.93 16.66 16.84
C ALA A 137 -19.37 16.10 16.75
N GLY A 138 -20.21 16.60 15.82
CA GLY A 138 -21.61 16.23 15.65
C GLY A 138 -21.89 14.94 14.86
N LEU A 139 -20.91 14.32 14.18
CA LEU A 139 -21.16 13.14 13.34
C LEU A 139 -20.97 11.79 14.04
N LEU A 140 -20.26 11.73 15.18
CA LEU A 140 -20.04 10.47 15.91
C LEU A 140 -21.14 10.12 16.92
N THR A 141 -22.06 11.04 17.24
CA THR A 141 -23.15 10.77 18.19
C THR A 141 -24.47 10.39 17.50
N LYS A 142 -24.65 10.68 16.21
CA LYS A 142 -25.93 10.48 15.51
C LYS A 142 -26.25 9.00 15.20
N CYS A 143 -25.24 8.12 15.12
CA CYS A 143 -25.47 6.69 14.91
C CYS A 143 -25.80 5.90 16.18
N ARG A 144 -25.71 6.49 17.38
CA ARG A 144 -26.09 5.81 18.62
C ARG A 144 -27.58 5.98 18.96
N LYS A 145 -28.18 7.11 18.61
CA LYS A 145 -29.58 7.42 18.98
C LYS A 145 -30.67 6.73 18.14
N LYS A 146 -30.36 6.11 17.00
CA LYS A 146 -31.40 5.50 16.15
C LYS A 146 -31.74 4.04 16.50
N LYS A 147 -31.01 3.41 17.44
CA LYS A 147 -31.29 2.02 17.86
C LYS A 147 -32.14 1.91 19.12
N ASP A 148 -32.33 3.01 19.86
CA ASP A 148 -33.03 3.01 21.14
C ASP A 148 -34.46 3.62 21.04
N ALA A 149 -34.97 3.86 19.83
CA ALA A 149 -36.28 4.47 19.59
C ALA A 149 -37.25 3.57 18.78
N SER A 150 -36.96 2.27 18.67
CA SER A 150 -37.80 1.32 17.92
C SER A 150 -38.01 0.00 18.66
N ALA A 151 -38.05 0.06 19.99
CA ALA A 151 -38.37 -1.08 20.85
C ALA A 151 -39.16 -0.58 22.06
N ASP A 152 -40.34 0.00 21.80
CA ASP A 152 -41.39 0.19 22.81
C ASP A 152 -42.72 0.43 22.07
N THR A 153 -43.32 -0.65 21.60
CA THR A 153 -44.78 -0.84 21.51
C THR A 153 -45.04 -2.33 21.23
N SER A 154 -44.89 -3.16 22.26
CA SER A 154 -45.67 -4.38 22.40
C SER A 154 -46.62 -4.16 23.57
N ASP A 155 -47.92 -4.23 23.29
CA ASP A 155 -48.99 -4.72 24.17
C ASP A 155 -50.31 -3.99 23.88
N LEU A 156 -51.08 -4.52 22.93
CA LEU A 156 -52.53 -4.42 23.00
C LEU A 156 -53.09 -5.84 22.87
N LYS A 157 -53.45 -6.37 24.04
CA LYS A 157 -54.16 -7.62 24.25
C LYS A 157 -55.55 -7.57 23.62
N ASP A 158 -55.96 -8.73 23.11
CA ASP A 158 -57.33 -9.12 22.83
C ASP A 158 -58.30 -8.74 23.96
N THR A 159 -59.50 -8.28 23.60
CA THR A 159 -60.77 -8.63 24.26
C THR A 159 -61.96 -8.06 23.48
N HIS A 160 -62.95 -8.95 23.27
CA HIS A 160 -64.31 -8.80 22.71
C HIS A 160 -64.51 -8.83 21.20
#